data_AF-A0A524CU01-F1
#
_entry.id   AF-A0A524CU01-F1
#
_cell.length_a   1.000
_cell.length_b   1.000
_cell.length_c   1.000
_cell.angle_alpha   90.00
_cell.angle_beta   90.00
_cell.angle_gamma   90.00
#
_symmetry.space_group_name_H-M   'P 1'
#
loop_
_entity.id
_entity.type
_entity.pdbx_description
1 polymer ?
#
loop_
_entity_poly.entity_id
_entity_poly.type
_entity_poly.pdbx_seq_one_letter_code
_entity_poly.pdbx_strand_id
1 'polypeptide(L)'
;MPKTDNPLLLSLYGHYVEDVLSRTSNIDEANEALRELGRSIAQQIYLNTEIVEKTKDSITTREDVAKLIEIVFRVLYDKKPKDVDMKTARGSVRVEDDDCVWCQEVNLEGMRGFGYCEIFSGVLESILEFKGVDATVFQEMSRATGADRCVWNVRLV
;
A
#
# COMPACT_ATOMS: atom_id res chain seq x y z
N MET A 1 -3.85 -25.94 1.02
CA MET A 1 -3.53 -24.66 0.37
C MET A 1 -4.37 -23.60 1.04
N PRO A 2 -3.77 -22.50 1.54
CA PRO A 2 -4.56 -21.35 1.99
C PRO A 2 -5.50 -20.92 0.86
N LYS A 3 -6.71 -20.52 1.20
CA LYS A 3 -7.65 -19.99 0.21
C LYS A 3 -7.14 -18.60 -0.16
N THR A 4 -6.87 -18.36 -1.44
CA THR A 4 -6.57 -17.02 -1.94
C THR A 4 -7.78 -16.11 -1.67
N ASP A 5 -7.56 -14.97 -1.03
CA ASP A 5 -8.66 -14.12 -0.54
C ASP A 5 -9.50 -13.54 -1.69
N ASN A 6 -8.84 -13.16 -2.79
CA ASN A 6 -9.52 -12.63 -3.97
C ASN A 6 -8.75 -12.95 -5.27
N PRO A 7 -8.94 -14.15 -5.86
CA PRO A 7 -8.16 -14.59 -7.02
C PRO A 7 -8.37 -13.69 -8.26
N LEU A 8 -9.54 -13.07 -8.43
CA LEU A 8 -9.80 -12.14 -9.54
C LEU A 8 -8.96 -10.87 -9.40
N LEU A 9 -9.00 -10.24 -8.22
CA LEU A 9 -8.22 -9.03 -7.94
C LEU A 9 -6.72 -9.29 -8.14
N LEU A 10 -6.21 -10.39 -7.60
CA LEU A 10 -4.79 -10.72 -7.69
C LEU A 10 -4.36 -11.07 -9.10
N SER A 11 -5.22 -11.73 -9.89
CA SER A 11 -4.91 -12.03 -11.30
C SER A 11 -4.86 -10.76 -12.15
N LEU A 12 -5.82 -9.84 -11.95
CA LEU A 12 -5.81 -8.55 -12.64
C LEU A 12 -4.60 -7.71 -12.25
N TYR A 13 -4.25 -7.72 -10.95
CA TYR A 13 -3.09 -6.99 -10.46
C TYR A 13 -1.78 -7.58 -10.99
N GLY A 14 -1.62 -8.90 -10.94
CA GLY A 14 -0.45 -9.60 -11.49
C GLY A 14 -0.26 -9.30 -12.98
N HIS A 15 -1.34 -9.36 -13.76
CA HIS A 15 -1.29 -8.99 -15.18
C HIS A 15 -0.85 -7.53 -15.40
N TYR A 16 -1.32 -6.60 -14.58
CA TYR A 16 -0.87 -5.21 -14.67
C TYR A 16 0.61 -5.04 -14.28
N VAL A 17 1.08 -5.76 -13.26
CA VAL A 17 2.49 -5.75 -12.87
C VAL A 17 3.36 -6.28 -14.01
N GLU A 18 2.96 -7.35 -14.68
CA GLU A 18 3.67 -7.87 -15.86
C GLU A 18 3.74 -6.82 -17.00
N ASP A 19 2.63 -6.13 -17.29
CA ASP A 19 2.61 -5.05 -18.28
C ASP A 19 3.59 -3.92 -17.89
N VAL A 20 3.53 -3.45 -16.64
CA VAL A 20 4.45 -2.43 -16.12
C VAL A 20 5.90 -2.86 -16.31
N LEU A 21 6.26 -4.05 -15.84
CA LEU A 21 7.62 -4.58 -15.95
C LEU A 21 8.07 -4.72 -17.41
N SER A 22 7.15 -4.99 -18.34
CA SER A 22 7.47 -5.10 -19.77
C SER A 22 7.74 -3.75 -20.45
N ARG A 23 7.19 -2.64 -19.93
CA ARG A 23 7.27 -1.31 -20.54
C ARG A 23 8.19 -0.32 -19.83
N THR A 24 8.63 -0.64 -18.62
CA THR A 24 9.60 0.18 -17.87
C THR A 24 11.03 -0.30 -18.06
N SER A 25 11.99 0.62 -18.00
CA SER A 25 13.42 0.31 -18.21
C SER A 25 14.16 -0.07 -16.93
N ASN A 26 13.61 0.29 -15.77
CA ASN A 26 14.22 0.07 -14.46
C ASN A 26 13.17 -0.04 -13.34
N ILE A 27 13.62 -0.46 -12.16
CA ILE A 27 12.77 -0.71 -10.99
C ILE A 27 12.11 0.57 -10.47
N ASP A 28 12.80 1.72 -10.52
CA ASP A 28 12.25 2.98 -10.01
C ASP A 28 11.07 3.44 -10.86
N GLU A 29 11.17 3.32 -12.19
CA GLU A 29 10.06 3.56 -13.11
C GLU A 29 8.90 2.59 -12.88
N ALA A 30 9.19 1.31 -12.63
CA ALA A 30 8.16 0.31 -12.34
C ALA A 30 7.40 0.63 -11.04
N ASN A 31 8.13 0.97 -9.98
CA ASN A 31 7.55 1.36 -8.70
C ASN A 31 6.68 2.62 -8.84
N GLU A 32 7.17 3.63 -9.57
CA GLU A 32 6.42 4.86 -9.80
C GLU A 32 5.16 4.60 -10.63
N ALA A 33 5.22 3.77 -11.67
CA ALA A 33 4.05 3.39 -12.47
C ALA A 33 2.97 2.67 -11.63
N LEU A 34 3.38 1.78 -10.71
CA LEU A 34 2.46 1.14 -9.78
C LEU A 34 1.84 2.15 -8.79
N ARG A 35 2.65 3.09 -8.28
CA ARG A 35 2.18 4.17 -7.40
C ARG A 35 1.21 5.11 -8.11
N GLU A 36 1.48 5.49 -9.35
CA GLU A 36 0.57 6.26 -10.20
C GLU A 36 -0.75 5.54 -10.43
N LEU A 37 -0.73 4.23 -10.69
CA LEU A 37 -1.95 3.43 -10.76
C LEU A 37 -2.73 3.56 -9.44
N GLY A 38 -2.06 3.40 -8.31
CA GLY A 38 -2.65 3.56 -6.98
C GLY A 38 -3.34 4.90 -6.79
N ARG A 39 -2.66 6.00 -7.12
CA ARG A 39 -3.21 7.36 -7.09
C ARG A 39 -4.44 7.51 -7.99
N SER A 40 -4.38 6.94 -9.20
CA SER A 40 -5.48 7.04 -10.17
C SER A 40 -6.77 6.34 -9.73
N ILE A 41 -6.66 5.22 -9.01
CA ILE A 41 -7.81 4.47 -8.51
C ILE A 41 -8.27 4.92 -7.12
N ALA A 42 -7.45 5.68 -6.40
CA ALA A 42 -7.71 6.09 -5.02
C ALA A 42 -9.02 6.87 -4.88
N GLN A 43 -9.36 7.73 -5.83
CA GLN A 43 -10.63 8.47 -5.79
C GLN A 43 -11.84 7.51 -5.83
N GLN A 44 -11.79 6.49 -6.68
CA GLN A 44 -12.86 5.49 -6.76
C GLN A 44 -12.94 4.64 -5.50
N ILE A 45 -11.79 4.25 -4.94
CA ILE A 45 -11.74 3.56 -3.64
C ILE A 45 -12.35 4.43 -2.55
N TYR A 46 -11.94 5.70 -2.48
CA TYR A 46 -12.37 6.62 -1.43
C TYR A 46 -13.87 6.91 -1.47
N LEU A 47 -14.45 7.05 -2.67
CA LEU A 47 -15.87 7.36 -2.85
C LEU A 47 -16.79 6.13 -2.78
N ASN A 48 -16.32 4.96 -3.18
CA ASN A 48 -17.13 3.74 -3.24
C ASN A 48 -16.97 2.84 -2.00
N THR A 49 -16.28 3.32 -0.96
CA THR A 49 -16.09 2.58 0.29
C THR A 49 -16.41 3.44 1.50
N GLU A 50 -16.52 2.81 2.66
CA GLU A 50 -16.82 3.49 3.93
C GLU A 50 -15.61 4.25 4.50
N ILE A 51 -14.50 4.40 3.75
CA ILE A 51 -13.30 5.12 4.22
C ILE A 51 -13.65 6.56 4.58
N VAL A 52 -14.41 7.26 3.72
CA VAL A 52 -14.78 8.66 3.97
C VAL A 52 -15.59 8.82 5.26
N GLU A 53 -16.52 7.90 5.54
CA GLU A 53 -17.42 7.93 6.69
C GLU A 53 -16.74 7.50 8.00
N LYS A 54 -15.76 6.58 7.91
CA LYS A 54 -15.07 6.02 9.07
C LYS A 54 -13.84 6.81 9.48
N THR A 55 -13.39 7.77 8.68
CA THR A 55 -12.21 8.60 8.96
C THR A 55 -12.61 10.01 9.35
N LYS A 56 -11.76 10.68 10.14
CA LYS A 56 -11.96 12.10 10.48
C LYS A 56 -11.95 12.97 9.22
N ASP A 57 -12.62 14.11 9.27
CA ASP A 57 -12.60 15.09 8.19
C ASP A 57 -11.22 15.73 7.98
N SER A 58 -10.45 15.87 9.06
CA SER A 58 -9.08 16.39 9.03
C SER A 58 -8.16 15.53 9.89
N ILE A 59 -6.98 15.25 9.33
CA ILE A 59 -5.92 14.45 9.94
C ILE A 59 -4.75 15.40 10.23
N THR A 60 -4.37 15.56 11.49
CA THR A 60 -3.39 16.58 11.90
C THR A 60 -2.22 16.01 12.70
N THR A 61 -2.25 14.72 13.03
CA THR A 61 -1.25 14.07 13.88
C THR A 61 -0.82 12.73 13.29
N ARG A 62 0.37 12.24 13.67
CA ARG A 62 0.83 10.90 13.28
C ARG A 62 -0.09 9.80 13.80
N GLU A 63 -0.68 10.01 14.98
CA GLU A 63 -1.67 9.12 15.58
C GLU A 63 -2.95 9.04 14.74
N ASP A 64 -3.38 10.15 14.13
CA ASP A 64 -4.52 10.17 13.21
C ASP A 64 -4.19 9.46 11.89
N VAL A 65 -2.96 9.62 11.38
CA VAL A 65 -2.46 8.89 10.20
C VAL A 65 -2.44 7.38 10.46
N ALA A 66 -1.91 6.93 11.60
CA ALA A 66 -1.91 5.52 11.98
C ALA A 66 -3.33 4.94 12.06
N LYS A 67 -4.27 5.66 12.66
CA LYS A 67 -5.68 5.25 12.72
C LYS A 67 -6.33 5.19 11.34
N LEU A 68 -6.03 6.16 10.47
CA LEU A 68 -6.51 6.16 9.09
C LEU A 68 -6.02 4.92 8.35
N ILE A 69 -4.73 4.58 8.48
CA ILE A 69 -4.16 3.37 7.86
C ILE A 69 -4.87 2.11 8.38
N GLU A 70 -5.10 1.98 9.69
CA GLU A 70 -5.87 0.85 10.22
C GLU A 70 -7.30 0.77 9.64
N ILE A 71 -7.96 1.91 9.44
CA ILE A 71 -9.29 1.97 8.82
C ILE A 71 -9.21 1.52 7.35
N VAL A 72 -8.23 2.01 6.60
CA VAL A 72 -8.03 1.62 5.18
C VAL A 72 -7.81 0.12 5.08
N PHE A 73 -6.93 -0.47 5.89
CA PHE A 73 -6.71 -1.92 5.91
C PHE A 73 -8.00 -2.69 6.20
N ARG A 74 -8.78 -2.23 7.18
CA ARG A 74 -10.04 -2.90 7.53
C ARG A 74 -11.08 -2.79 6.44
N VAL A 75 -11.21 -1.63 5.79
CA VAL A 75 -12.21 -1.44 4.73
C VAL A 75 -11.83 -2.20 3.47
N LEU A 76 -10.55 -2.25 3.11
CA LEU A 76 -10.11 -2.90 1.86
C LEU A 76 -9.92 -4.41 1.99
N TYR A 77 -9.52 -4.89 3.16
CA TYR A 77 -9.06 -6.27 3.34
C TYR A 77 -9.71 -7.00 4.51
N ASP A 78 -10.66 -6.36 5.21
CA ASP A 78 -11.31 -6.90 6.43
C ASP A 78 -10.30 -7.38 7.50
N LYS A 79 -9.14 -6.71 7.59
CA LYS A 79 -8.09 -7.03 8.56
C LYS A 79 -7.38 -5.79 9.08
N LYS A 80 -6.45 -6.01 10.01
CA LYS A 80 -5.49 -4.99 10.46
C LYS A 80 -4.09 -5.33 9.95
N PRO A 81 -3.21 -4.33 9.75
CA PRO A 81 -1.79 -4.60 9.59
C PRO A 81 -1.26 -5.30 10.85
N LYS A 82 -0.12 -5.97 10.70
CA LYS A 82 0.56 -6.62 11.82
C LYS A 82 1.01 -5.62 12.87
N ASP A 83 1.57 -4.50 12.42
CA ASP A 83 2.01 -3.41 13.28
C ASP A 83 1.89 -2.05 12.56
N VAL A 84 1.70 -1.00 13.35
CA VAL A 84 1.76 0.40 12.93
C VAL A 84 2.64 1.15 13.92
N ASP A 85 3.94 1.19 13.62
CA ASP A 85 4.94 1.77 14.51
C ASP A 85 5.14 3.26 14.23
N MET A 86 4.90 4.07 15.26
CA MET A 86 5.16 5.52 15.29
C MET A 86 6.29 5.91 16.26
N LYS A 87 6.73 4.97 17.10
CA LYS A 87 7.67 5.20 18.20
C LYS A 87 9.11 5.12 17.71
N THR A 88 9.44 4.09 16.93
CA THR A 88 10.79 3.92 16.40
C THR A 88 10.96 4.58 15.02
N ALA A 89 9.86 4.74 14.30
CA ALA A 89 9.75 5.47 13.04
C ALA A 89 9.86 7.00 13.26
N ARG A 90 11.09 7.53 13.29
CA ARG A 90 11.35 8.96 13.52
C ARG A 90 10.79 9.82 12.38
N GLY A 91 9.68 10.51 12.65
CA GLY A 91 9.03 11.40 11.67
C GLY A 91 8.22 10.68 10.60
N SER A 92 8.03 9.36 10.75
CA SER A 92 7.21 8.54 9.86
C SER A 92 6.24 7.68 10.66
N VAL A 93 5.30 7.05 9.95
CA VAL A 93 4.48 5.94 10.43
C VAL A 93 4.88 4.72 9.61
N ARG A 94 5.41 3.69 10.28
CA ARG A 94 5.82 2.43 9.63
C ARG A 94 4.69 1.43 9.75
N VAL A 95 4.32 0.81 8.64
CA VAL A 95 3.25 -0.18 8.58
C VAL A 95 3.86 -1.51 8.19
N GLU A 96 3.61 -2.55 8.98
CA GLU A 96 4.09 -3.90 8.71
C GLU A 96 2.93 -4.86 8.52
N ASP A 97 3.02 -5.75 7.53
CA ASP A 97 2.00 -6.78 7.26
C ASP A 97 2.68 -8.10 6.87
N ASP A 98 2.53 -9.11 7.73
CA ASP A 98 3.03 -10.47 7.50
C ASP A 98 2.09 -11.28 6.60
N ASP A 99 0.86 -10.84 6.36
CA ASP A 99 -0.15 -11.53 5.55
C ASP A 99 -0.67 -10.69 4.37
N CYS A 100 0.24 -10.00 3.68
CA CYS A 100 -0.09 -9.09 2.59
C CYS A 100 -0.95 -9.75 1.51
N VAL A 101 -2.19 -9.25 1.32
CA VAL A 101 -3.17 -9.75 0.35
C VAL A 101 -2.59 -9.76 -1.06
N TRP A 102 -1.87 -8.70 -1.43
CA TRP A 102 -1.27 -8.55 -2.76
C TRP A 102 -0.22 -9.64 -3.04
N CYS A 103 0.58 -10.03 -2.04
CA CYS A 103 1.71 -10.94 -2.23
C CYS A 103 1.34 -12.44 -2.19
N GLN A 104 0.06 -12.78 -2.09
CA GLN A 104 -0.38 -14.18 -2.03
C GLN A 104 0.00 -14.91 -3.34
N GLU A 105 0.73 -16.01 -3.22
CA GLU A 105 1.19 -16.84 -4.35
C GLU A 105 2.10 -16.11 -5.36
N VAL A 106 2.74 -15.01 -4.96
CA VAL A 106 3.67 -14.25 -5.81
C VAL A 106 5.12 -14.52 -5.38
N ASN A 107 5.96 -14.91 -6.34
CA ASN A 107 7.40 -15.03 -6.14
C ASN A 107 8.17 -14.31 -7.26
N LEU A 108 8.82 -13.21 -6.89
CA LEU A 108 9.69 -12.36 -7.70
C LEU A 108 11.07 -12.26 -7.06
N GLU A 109 11.59 -13.39 -6.55
CA GLU A 109 12.94 -13.49 -6.00
C GLU A 109 13.99 -12.86 -6.93
N GLY A 110 14.89 -12.07 -6.34
CA GLY A 110 15.97 -11.38 -7.06
C GLY A 110 15.63 -9.98 -7.57
N MET A 111 14.36 -9.55 -7.52
CA MET A 111 13.95 -8.17 -7.88
C MET A 111 14.16 -7.19 -6.72
N ARG A 112 15.40 -7.04 -6.26
CA ARG A 112 15.72 -6.18 -5.10
C ARG A 112 15.33 -4.72 -5.37
N GLY A 113 14.58 -4.13 -4.44
CA GLY A 113 14.10 -2.74 -4.53
C GLY A 113 12.75 -2.60 -5.26
N PHE A 114 12.25 -3.68 -5.87
CA PHE A 114 10.93 -3.67 -6.47
C PHE A 114 9.84 -3.79 -5.40
N GLY A 115 8.97 -2.79 -5.35
CA GLY A 115 7.82 -2.75 -4.47
C GLY A 115 6.59 -3.31 -5.19
N TYR A 116 6.41 -4.63 -5.14
CA TYR A 116 5.23 -5.30 -5.70
C TYR A 116 3.90 -4.79 -5.14
N CYS A 117 3.89 -3.99 -4.07
CA CYS A 117 2.67 -3.41 -3.50
C CYS A 117 2.69 -1.88 -3.54
N GLU A 118 3.48 -1.26 -4.41
CA GLU A 118 3.54 0.21 -4.56
C GLU A 118 2.21 0.82 -5.02
N ILE A 119 1.31 0.02 -5.60
CA ILE A 119 -0.08 0.44 -5.82
C ILE A 119 -0.75 0.89 -4.51
N PHE A 120 -0.48 0.18 -3.41
CA PHE A 120 -1.04 0.54 -2.11
C PHE A 120 -0.43 1.82 -1.56
N SER A 121 0.85 2.08 -1.84
CA SER A 121 1.50 3.35 -1.50
C SER A 121 0.75 4.53 -2.13
N GLY A 122 0.49 4.46 -3.45
CA GLY A 122 -0.24 5.51 -4.16
C GLY A 122 -1.68 5.68 -3.69
N VAL A 123 -2.35 4.59 -3.33
CA VAL A 123 -3.69 4.66 -2.71
C VAL A 123 -3.64 5.41 -1.38
N LEU A 124 -2.67 5.09 -0.51
CA LEU A 124 -2.53 5.76 0.78
C LEU A 124 -2.17 7.24 0.64
N GLU A 125 -1.25 7.59 -0.26
CA GLU A 125 -0.88 8.99 -0.55
C GLU A 125 -2.12 9.81 -0.91
N SER A 126 -2.91 9.36 -1.89
CA SER A 126 -4.10 10.10 -2.31
C SER A 126 -5.17 10.18 -1.23
N ILE A 127 -5.38 9.11 -0.44
CA ILE A 127 -6.34 9.17 0.67
C ILE A 127 -5.89 10.18 1.74
N LEU A 128 -4.58 10.22 2.05
CA LEU A 128 -4.01 11.20 2.96
C LEU A 128 -4.16 12.63 2.42
N GLU A 129 -3.88 12.83 1.13
CA GLU A 129 -4.07 14.10 0.43
C GLU A 129 -5.53 14.58 0.49
N PHE A 130 -6.51 13.69 0.25
CA PHE A 130 -7.94 14.02 0.37
C PHE A 130 -8.33 14.47 1.78
N LYS A 131 -7.55 14.08 2.80
CA LYS A 131 -7.72 14.48 4.20
C LYS A 131 -6.83 15.65 4.63
N GLY A 132 -6.16 16.29 3.67
CA GLY A 132 -5.32 17.46 3.88
C GLY A 132 -3.93 17.16 4.43
N VAL A 133 -3.43 15.93 4.27
CA VAL A 133 -2.09 15.52 4.70
C VAL A 133 -1.20 15.34 3.49
N ASP A 134 -0.14 16.15 3.41
CA ASP A 134 0.95 15.91 2.46
C ASP A 134 1.89 14.84 3.02
N ALA A 135 2.00 13.73 2.30
CA ALA A 135 2.79 12.59 2.71
C ALA A 135 3.34 11.83 1.50
N THR A 136 4.54 11.28 1.66
CA THR A 136 5.11 10.30 0.74
C THR A 136 5.00 8.92 1.34
N VAL A 137 4.51 7.95 0.57
CA VAL A 137 4.43 6.54 0.96
C VAL A 137 5.27 5.71 0.02
N PHE A 138 6.12 4.85 0.58
CA PHE A 138 6.90 3.91 -0.21
C PHE A 138 7.00 2.56 0.49
N GLN A 139 7.13 1.51 -0.30
CA GLN A 139 7.32 0.16 0.18
C GLN A 139 8.82 -0.11 0.39
N GLU A 140 9.22 -0.27 1.65
CA GLU A 140 10.61 -0.58 2.02
C GLU A 140 10.91 -2.08 1.81
N MET A 141 9.96 -2.95 2.11
CA MET A 141 10.11 -4.40 1.98
C MET A 141 8.84 -5.02 1.39
N SER A 142 9.03 -6.05 0.56
CA SER A 142 7.93 -6.78 -0.08
C SER A 142 8.12 -8.29 0.08
N ARG A 143 7.06 -8.98 0.50
CA ARG A 143 7.06 -10.45 0.56
C ARG A 143 7.25 -11.07 -0.82
N ALA A 144 6.69 -10.45 -1.85
CA ALA A 144 6.83 -10.92 -3.22
C ALA A 144 8.29 -10.98 -3.68
N THR A 145 9.18 -10.16 -3.13
CA THR A 145 10.62 -10.12 -3.49
C THR A 145 11.52 -10.85 -2.49
N GLY A 146 10.94 -11.64 -1.58
CA GLY A 146 11.65 -12.51 -0.65
C GLY A 146 11.80 -12.00 0.78
N ALA A 147 11.13 -10.90 1.16
CA ALA A 147 11.10 -10.47 2.57
C ALA A 147 10.08 -11.27 3.40
N ASP A 148 10.28 -11.34 4.72
CA ASP A 148 9.35 -12.04 5.63
C ASP A 148 8.00 -11.32 5.78
N ARG A 149 7.97 -10.00 5.54
CA ARG A 149 6.78 -9.14 5.68
C ARG A 149 6.84 -7.98 4.70
N CYS A 150 5.68 -7.43 4.35
CA CYS A 150 5.61 -6.17 3.63
C CYS A 150 5.74 -5.02 4.62
N VAL A 151 6.50 -4.00 4.23
CA VAL A 151 6.69 -2.80 5.05
C VAL A 151 6.51 -1.56 4.20
N TRP A 152 5.64 -0.66 4.64
CA TRP A 152 5.48 0.66 4.07
C TRP A 152 5.90 1.72 5.08
N ASN A 153 6.56 2.76 4.59
CA ASN A 153 6.85 3.95 5.38
C ASN A 153 6.02 5.11 4.85
N VAL A 154 5.25 5.73 5.75
CA VAL A 154 4.49 6.94 5.50
C VAL A 154 5.24 8.11 6.13
N ARG A 155 5.82 8.97 5.31
CA ARG A 155 6.57 10.14 5.75
C ARG A 155 5.75 11.40 5.51
N LEU A 156 5.50 12.15 6.58
CA LEU A 156 4.83 13.45 6.49
C LEU A 156 5.82 14.49 5.93
N VAL A 157 5.33 15.36 5.05
CA VAL A 157 6.11 16.42 4.36
C VAL A 157 5.99 17.74 5.10
#